data_AF-A0AAF0UNZ8-F1
#
_entry.id   AF-A0AAF0UNZ8-F1
#
_cell.length_a   1.000
_cell.length_b   1.000
_cell.length_c   1.000
_cell.angle_alpha   90.00
_cell.angle_beta   90.00
_cell.angle_gamma   90.00
#
_symmetry.space_group_name_H-M   'P 1'
#
loop_
_entity.id
_entity.type
_entity.pdbx_description
1 polymer ?
#
loop_
_entity_poly.entity_id
_entity_poly.type
_entity_poly.pdbx_seq_one_letter_code
_entity_poly.pdbx_strand_id
1 'polypeptide(L)'
;MLESGNWEHRKPCFKFDNWWLKVDGFNVMVQGWWNNFEVEGCPDYKLSSKLKMLKQKLKDWSKKNFSEAAHRKNCLLEELAELDRIQNDRILNDEEMVIKTTILVELEVLAKQEEASWRQKSRVL
;
A
#
# COMPACT_ATOMS: atom_id res chain seq x y z
N MET A 1 -41.60 10.97 -16.89
CA MET A 1 -40.73 10.47 -15.81
C MET A 1 -39.55 9.80 -16.47
N LEU A 2 -38.33 10.28 -16.24
CA LEU A 2 -37.13 9.67 -16.81
C LEU A 2 -36.74 8.48 -15.92
N GLU A 3 -36.87 7.27 -16.46
CA GLU A 3 -36.39 6.06 -15.80
C GLU A 3 -34.88 6.14 -15.68
N SER A 4 -34.39 6.29 -14.45
CA SER A 4 -32.96 6.20 -14.16
C SER A 4 -32.55 4.74 -14.29
N GLY A 5 -31.75 4.45 -15.32
CA GLY A 5 -31.22 3.13 -15.60
C GLY A 5 -30.56 2.51 -14.37
N ASN A 6 -30.87 1.24 -14.13
CA ASN A 6 -30.39 0.44 -13.03
C ASN A 6 -28.85 0.40 -13.06
N TRP A 7 -28.18 1.22 -12.24
CA TRP A 7 -26.72 1.19 -12.09
C TRP A 7 -26.37 -0.06 -11.30
N GLU A 8 -26.26 -1.19 -12.00
CA GLU A 8 -25.77 -2.43 -11.42
C GLU A 8 -24.48 -2.11 -10.68
N HIS A 9 -24.50 -2.26 -9.36
CA HIS A 9 -23.33 -2.16 -8.51
C HIS A 9 -22.41 -3.34 -8.86
N ARG A 10 -21.67 -3.25 -9.96
CA ARG A 10 -20.68 -4.25 -10.34
C ARG A 10 -19.71 -4.38 -9.17
N LYS A 11 -19.62 -5.59 -8.61
CA LYS A 11 -18.62 -5.91 -7.57
C LYS A 11 -17.28 -5.33 -8.01
N PRO A 12 -16.58 -4.54 -7.18
CA PRO A 12 -15.31 -3.96 -7.55
C PRO A 12 -14.36 -5.07 -8.01
N CYS A 13 -13.95 -5.01 -9.28
CA CYS A 13 -12.87 -5.85 -9.77
C CYS A 13 -11.62 -5.57 -8.94
N PHE A 14 -10.78 -6.60 -8.78
CA PHE A 14 -9.48 -6.41 -8.17
C PHE A 14 -8.70 -5.35 -8.96
N LYS A 15 -8.21 -4.34 -8.25
CA LYS A 15 -7.35 -3.30 -8.80
C LYS A 15 -5.96 -3.48 -8.19
N PHE A 16 -4.96 -3.48 -9.05
CA PHE A 16 -3.57 -3.47 -8.65
C PHE A 16 -3.16 -2.02 -8.40
N ASP A 17 -2.60 -1.67 -7.23
CA ASP A 17 -2.04 -0.33 -7.04
C ASP A 17 -0.61 -0.29 -7.57
N ASN A 18 -0.31 0.68 -8.44
CA ASN A 18 0.98 0.76 -9.12
C ASN A 18 2.16 0.97 -8.17
N TRP A 19 1.94 1.58 -7.01
CA TRP A 19 3.00 1.80 -6.02
C TRP A 19 3.49 0.49 -5.39
N TRP A 20 2.74 -0.62 -5.48
CA TRP A 20 3.19 -1.92 -5.00
C TRP A 20 4.52 -2.34 -5.64
N LEU A 21 4.74 -1.98 -6.91
CA LEU A 21 5.99 -2.24 -7.62
C LEU A 21 7.20 -1.49 -7.06
N LYS A 22 6.96 -0.43 -6.27
CA LYS A 22 8.01 0.36 -5.61
C LYS A 22 8.36 -0.19 -4.22
N VAL A 23 7.62 -1.18 -3.71
CA VAL A 23 7.93 -1.82 -2.43
C VAL A 23 9.09 -2.80 -2.64
N ASP A 24 10.14 -2.64 -1.85
CA ASP A 24 11.32 -3.50 -1.92
C ASP A 24 10.93 -4.96 -1.73
N GLY A 25 11.45 -5.83 -2.61
CA GLY A 25 11.17 -7.26 -2.58
C GLY A 25 9.78 -7.68 -3.12
N PHE A 26 8.93 -6.75 -3.58
CA PHE A 26 7.59 -7.09 -4.09
C PHE A 26 7.64 -8.14 -5.22
N ASN A 27 8.51 -7.95 -6.21
CA ASN A 27 8.65 -8.87 -7.34
C ASN A 27 9.11 -10.27 -6.91
N VAL A 28 10.07 -10.34 -5.99
CA VAL A 28 10.59 -11.60 -5.44
C VAL A 28 9.50 -12.35 -4.68
N MET A 29 8.71 -11.64 -3.87
CA MET A 29 7.57 -12.20 -3.14
C MET A 29 6.51 -12.77 -4.10
N VAL A 30 6.12 -12.00 -5.13
CA VAL A 30 5.13 -12.44 -6.13
C VAL A 30 5.64 -13.67 -6.90
N GLN A 31 6.91 -13.68 -7.29
CA GLN A 31 7.54 -14.82 -7.96
C GLN A 31 7.55 -16.06 -7.06
N GLY A 32 7.88 -15.89 -5.78
CA GLY A 32 7.82 -16.96 -4.79
C GLY A 32 6.43 -17.58 -4.68
N TRP A 33 5.38 -16.77 -4.58
CA TRP A 33 4.00 -17.27 -4.58
C TRP A 33 3.67 -18.01 -5.87
N TRP A 34 4.01 -17.43 -7.02
CA TRP A 34 3.70 -18.02 -8.32
C TRP A 34 4.30 -19.40 -8.54
N ASN A 35 5.57 -19.56 -8.14
CA ASN A 35 6.31 -20.82 -8.25
C ASN A 35 5.79 -21.88 -7.28
N ASN A 36 5.32 -21.48 -6.10
CA ASN A 36 4.78 -22.38 -5.08
C ASN A 36 3.34 -22.81 -5.33
N PHE A 37 2.65 -22.26 -6.34
CA PHE A 37 1.29 -22.71 -6.67
C PHE A 37 1.34 -24.03 -7.43
N GLU A 38 0.80 -25.07 -6.81
CA GLU A 38 0.55 -26.37 -7.43
C GLU A 38 -0.91 -26.45 -7.88
N VAL A 39 -1.12 -26.64 -9.18
CA VAL A 39 -2.44 -26.77 -9.79
C VAL A 39 -2.38 -27.83 -10.88
N GLU A 40 -3.32 -28.77 -10.85
CA GLU A 40 -3.49 -29.81 -11.86
C GLU A 40 -4.56 -29.44 -12.89
N GLY A 41 -4.54 -30.09 -14.08
CA GLY A 41 -5.51 -29.87 -15.16
C GLY A 41 -4.92 -29.30 -16.45
N CYS A 42 -5.80 -28.89 -17.38
CA CYS A 42 -5.40 -28.32 -18.67
C CYS A 42 -4.65 -26.98 -18.50
N PRO A 43 -3.79 -26.59 -19.46
CA PRO A 43 -3.01 -25.35 -19.38
C PRO A 43 -3.83 -24.09 -19.03
N ASP A 44 -4.99 -23.92 -19.66
CA ASP A 44 -5.86 -22.77 -19.42
C ASP A 44 -6.45 -22.75 -17.99
N TYR A 45 -6.78 -23.94 -17.48
CA TYR A 45 -7.26 -24.10 -16.11
C TYR A 45 -6.16 -23.83 -15.09
N LYS A 46 -4.94 -24.32 -15.35
CA LYS A 46 -3.76 -24.04 -14.50
C LYS A 46 -3.49 -22.55 -14.42
N LEU A 47 -3.44 -21.86 -15.56
CA LEU A 47 -3.19 -20.42 -15.61
C LEU A 47 -4.27 -19.63 -14.88
N SER A 48 -5.55 -19.88 -15.20
CA SER A 48 -6.67 -19.16 -14.57
C SER A 48 -6.75 -19.39 -13.06
N SER A 49 -6.43 -20.60 -12.58
CA SER A 49 -6.38 -20.91 -11.15
C SER A 49 -5.22 -20.22 -10.45
N LYS A 50 -4.01 -20.26 -11.01
CA LYS A 50 -2.84 -19.53 -10.47
C LYS A 50 -3.10 -18.03 -10.36
N LEU A 51 -3.74 -17.42 -11.36
CA LEU A 51 -4.13 -16.01 -11.32
C LEU A 51 -5.15 -15.71 -10.21
N LYS A 52 -6.13 -16.60 -9.97
CA LYS A 52 -7.08 -16.47 -8.86
C LYS A 52 -6.38 -16.54 -7.50
N MET A 53 -5.45 -17.48 -7.34
CA MET A 53 -4.65 -17.63 -6.12
C MET A 53 -3.75 -16.41 -5.88
N LEU A 54 -3.07 -15.94 -6.93
CA LEU A 54 -2.22 -14.75 -6.86
C LEU A 54 -3.03 -13.51 -6.46
N LYS A 55 -4.20 -13.31 -7.09
CA LYS A 55 -5.13 -12.24 -6.74
C LYS A 55 -5.52 -12.27 -5.25
N GLN A 56 -5.75 -13.46 -4.68
CA GLN A 56 -6.08 -13.58 -3.26
C GLN A 56 -4.88 -13.20 -2.37
N LYS A 57 -3.69 -13.72 -2.68
CA LYS A 57 -2.45 -13.37 -1.97
C LYS A 57 -2.17 -11.86 -2.00
N LEU A 58 -2.34 -11.23 -3.16
CA LEU A 58 -2.16 -9.78 -3.31
C LEU A 58 -3.16 -8.99 -2.48
N LYS A 59 -4.42 -9.41 -2.40
CA LYS A 59 -5.43 -8.76 -1.54
C LYS A 59 -5.08 -8.85 -0.06
N ASP A 60 -4.66 -10.02 0.40
CA ASP A 60 -4.33 -10.24 1.80
C ASP A 60 -3.08 -9.44 2.18
N TRP A 61 -2.07 -9.47 1.31
CA TRP A 61 -0.86 -8.66 1.45
C TRP A 61 -1.18 -7.16 1.44
N SER A 62 -1.97 -6.66 0.49
CA SER A 62 -2.27 -5.23 0.39
C SER A 62 -3.05 -4.73 1.61
N LYS A 63 -3.99 -5.53 2.13
CA LYS A 63 -4.75 -5.20 3.34
C LYS A 63 -3.82 -5.08 4.55
N LYS A 64 -2.89 -6.03 4.71
CA LYS A 64 -1.91 -6.00 5.81
C LYS A 64 -0.99 -4.79 5.70
N ASN A 65 -0.38 -4.56 4.53
CA ASN A 65 0.54 -3.44 4.31
C ASN A 65 -0.14 -2.08 4.50
N PHE A 66 -1.37 -1.91 4.03
CA PHE A 66 -2.10 -0.66 4.22
C PHE A 66 -2.40 -0.39 5.70
N SER A 67 -2.79 -1.43 6.44
CA SER A 67 -3.01 -1.31 7.89
C SER A 67 -1.72 -0.97 8.64
N GLU A 68 -0.60 -1.60 8.25
CA GLU A 68 0.71 -1.39 8.85
C GLU A 68 1.26 0.01 8.52
N ALA A 69 1.12 0.46 7.27
CA ALA A 69 1.49 1.81 6.84
C ALA A 69 0.68 2.89 7.56
N ALA A 70 -0.63 2.70 7.73
CA ALA A 70 -1.48 3.63 8.47
C ALA A 70 -1.08 3.70 9.95
N HIS A 71 -0.81 2.55 10.58
CA HIS A 71 -0.33 2.51 11.96
C HIS A 71 1.04 3.19 12.10
N ARG A 72 1.99 2.89 11.20
CA ARG A 72 3.33 3.49 11.18
C ARG A 72 3.26 5.00 11.01
N LYS A 73 2.42 5.50 10.09
CA LYS A 73 2.16 6.94 9.90
C LYS A 73 1.71 7.61 11.19
N ASN A 74 0.77 7.00 11.93
CA ASN A 74 0.29 7.56 13.19
C ASN A 74 1.40 7.59 14.27
N CYS A 75 2.16 6.51 14.42
CA CYS A 75 3.28 6.48 15.37
C CYS A 75 4.34 7.55 15.04
N LEU A 76 4.68 7.72 13.75
CA LEU A 76 5.62 8.76 13.31
C LEU A 76 5.10 10.18 13.59
N LEU A 77 3.79 10.42 13.44
CA LEU A 77 3.18 11.71 13.75
C LEU A 77 3.16 11.99 15.26
N GLU A 78 2.94 10.97 16.08
CA GLU A 78 3.02 11.08 17.55
C GLU A 78 4.46 11.40 17.99
N GLU A 79 5.46 10.69 17.44
CA GLU A 79 6.88 10.93 17.73
C GLU A 79 7.31 12.34 17.28
N LEU A 80 6.85 12.79 16.11
CA LEU A 80 7.09 14.14 15.62
C LEU A 80 6.47 15.20 16.54
N ALA A 81 5.25 14.96 17.04
CA ALA A 81 4.57 15.88 17.96
C ALA A 81 5.31 16.03 19.29
N GLU A 82 5.89 14.94 19.82
CA GLU A 82 6.74 15.00 21.01
C GLU A 82 8.04 15.79 20.74
N LEU A 83 8.68 15.60 19.58
CA LEU A 83 9.85 16.38 19.20
C LEU A 83 9.54 17.87 19.02
N ASP A 84 8.38 18.20 18.44
CA ASP A 84 7.92 19.60 18.30
C ASP A 84 7.64 20.22 19.66
N ARG A 85 7.10 19.46 20.62
CA ARG A 85 6.92 19.90 22.01
C ARG A 85 8.26 20.19 22.68
N ILE A 86 9.24 19.29 22.57
CA ILE A 86 10.59 19.51 23.11
C ILE A 86 11.22 20.75 22.48
N GLN A 87 11.05 20.93 21.16
CA GLN A 87 11.59 22.08 20.43
C GLN A 87 11.01 23.43 20.89
N ASN A 88 9.75 23.44 21.35
CA ASN A 88 9.13 24.64 21.93
C ASN A 88 9.71 25.00 23.30
N ASP A 89 10.16 24.02 24.07
CA ASP A 89 10.74 24.21 25.40
C ASP A 89 12.25 24.49 25.36
N ARG A 90 12.97 23.81 24.44
CA ARG A 90 14.43 23.96 24.25
C ARG A 90 14.87 23.64 22.83
N ILE A 91 16.11 24.00 22.48
CA ILE A 91 16.72 23.60 21.21
C ILE A 91 16.96 22.07 21.21
N LEU A 92 16.69 21.43 20.06
CA LEU A 92 16.96 20.00 19.85
C LEU A 92 18.47 19.75 19.79
N ASN A 93 18.91 18.61 20.32
CA ASN A 93 20.29 18.16 20.14
C ASN A 93 20.48 17.50 18.76
N ASP A 94 21.73 17.21 18.40
CA ASP A 94 22.07 16.65 17.09
C ASP A 94 21.38 15.29 16.83
N GLU A 95 21.26 14.43 17.84
CA GLU A 95 20.59 13.13 17.73
C GLU A 95 19.09 13.30 17.45
N GLU A 96 18.42 14.19 18.19
CA GLU A 96 17.00 14.52 18.02
C GLU A 96 16.72 15.14 16.64
N MET A 97 17.64 15.94 16.11
CA MET A 97 17.53 16.47 14.74
C MET A 97 17.65 15.37 13.68
N VAL A 98 18.52 14.39 13.88
CA VAL A 98 18.65 13.23 12.99
C VAL A 98 17.37 12.38 13.04
N ILE A 99 16.82 12.14 14.23
CA ILE A 99 15.55 11.42 14.39
C ILE A 99 14.43 12.16 13.67
N LYS A 100 14.27 13.47 13.91
CA LYS A 100 13.27 14.31 13.24
C LYS A 100 13.38 14.23 11.72
N THR A 101 14.60 14.30 11.19
CA THR A 101 14.85 14.21 9.75
C THR A 101 14.46 12.84 9.20
N THR A 102 14.77 11.76 9.93
CA THR A 102 14.42 10.39 9.55
C THR A 102 12.91 10.18 9.51
N ILE A 103 12.20 10.68 10.53
CA ILE A 103 10.72 10.66 10.59
C ILE A 103 10.12 11.38 9.37
N LEU A 104 10.62 12.57 9.05
CA LEU A 104 10.11 13.36 7.92
C LEU A 104 10.32 12.65 6.58
N VAL A 105 11.50 12.03 6.37
CA VAL A 105 11.78 11.25 5.16
C VAL A 105 10.83 10.05 5.05
N GLU A 106 10.59 9.33 6.15
CA GLU A 106 9.69 8.18 6.16
C GLU A 106 8.23 8.59 5.89
N LEU A 107 7.77 9.69 6.50
CA LEU A 107 6.45 10.27 6.24
C LEU A 107 6.30 10.70 4.77
N GLU A 108 7.34 11.26 4.16
CA GLU A 108 7.33 11.63 2.74
C GLU A 108 7.16 10.39 1.84
N VAL A 109 7.83 9.29 2.16
CA VAL A 109 7.68 8.01 1.43
C VAL A 109 6.24 7.50 1.54
N LEU A 110 5.66 7.50 2.74
CA LEU A 110 4.27 7.08 2.96
C LEU A 110 3.28 7.98 2.21
N ALA A 111 3.51 9.30 2.20
CA ALA A 111 2.68 10.25 1.46
C ALA A 111 2.73 10.01 -0.06
N LYS A 112 3.92 9.73 -0.63
CA LYS A 112 4.08 9.40 -2.05
C LYS A 112 3.34 8.10 -2.45
N GLN A 113 3.28 7.12 -1.56
CA GLN A 113 2.52 5.88 -1.78
C GLN A 113 1.02 6.16 -1.79
N GLU A 114 0.53 6.93 -0.83
CA GLU A 114 -0.87 7.35 -0.73
C GLU A 114 -1.29 8.15 -1.97
N GLU A 115 -0.50 9.16 -2.35
CA GLU A 115 -0.72 9.98 -3.53
C GLU A 115 -0.81 9.13 -4.81
N ALA A 116 0.11 8.18 -5.01
CA ALA A 116 0.09 7.30 -6.17
C ALA A 116 -1.21 6.47 -6.24
N SER A 117 -1.70 5.98 -5.10
CA SER A 117 -2.99 5.28 -5.04
C SER A 117 -4.16 6.22 -5.39
N TRP A 118 -4.12 7.47 -4.92
CA TRP A 118 -5.17 8.46 -5.19
C TRP A 118 -5.21 8.89 -6.66
N ARG A 119 -4.05 9.15 -7.29
CA ARG A 119 -3.96 9.45 -8.73
C ARG A 119 -4.53 8.32 -9.58
N GLN A 120 -4.17 7.07 -9.27
CA GLN A 120 -4.70 5.92 -9.98
C GLN A 120 -6.22 5.74 -9.78
N LYS A 121 -6.74 5.96 -8.56
CA LYS A 121 -8.18 5.86 -8.26
C LYS A 121 -8.99 6.95 -8.94
N SER A 122 -8.46 8.17 -8.98
CA SER A 122 -9.09 9.34 -9.62
C SER A 122 -8.99 9.34 -11.14
N ARG A 123 -8.19 8.43 -11.74
CA ARG A 123 -7.88 8.37 -13.17
C ARG A 123 -7.16 9.63 -13.68
N VAL A 124 -6.51 10.36 -12.79
CA VAL A 124 -5.69 11.53 -13.12
C VAL A 124 -4.29 11.00 -13.45
N LEU A 125 -3.85 11.25 -14.68
CA LEU A 125 -2.49 10.94 -15.15
C LEU A 125 -1.48 11.92 -14.56
#